data_AF-A0A2K9L9Q6-F1
#
_entry.id   AF-A0A2K9L9Q6-F1
#
_cell.length_a   1.000
_cell.length_b   1.000
_cell.length_c   1.000
_cell.angle_alpha   90.00
_cell.angle_beta   90.00
_cell.angle_gamma   90.00
#
_symmetry.space_group_name_H-M   'P 1'
#
loop_
_entity.id
_entity.type
_entity.pdbx_description
1 polymer ?
#
loop_
_entity_poly.entity_id
_entity_poly.type
_entity_poly.pdbx_seq_one_letter_code
_entity_poly.pdbx_strand_id
1 'polypeptide(L)'
;MAFSMNGRRAGPAEPMAEINMIPLVDVMLVLLVIFIITAPLMQQAVAVDLPQVSASALEDKPRVLRAAAADRADPELQLYADRRTAYEQVARLIAAAQDAGLARIAFVS
;
A
#
# COMPACT_ATOMS: atom_id res chain seq x y z
N MET A 1 16.57 3.48 -85.87
CA MET A 1 15.16 3.54 -85.44
C MET A 1 14.86 2.18 -84.81
N ALA A 2 14.87 2.02 -83.49
CA ALA A 2 13.98 2.52 -82.44
C ALA A 2 13.04 1.39 -81.97
N PHE A 3 13.13 1.14 -80.66
CA PHE A 3 12.43 0.15 -79.84
C PHE A 3 10.90 0.25 -79.93
N SER A 4 10.24 -0.85 -79.57
CA SER A 4 9.39 -0.95 -78.37
C SER A 4 8.09 -1.68 -78.66
N MET A 5 7.95 -2.89 -78.10
CA MET A 5 6.64 -3.37 -77.68
C MET A 5 6.69 -3.65 -76.18
N ASN A 6 5.95 -2.79 -75.49
CA ASN A 6 5.73 -2.70 -74.06
C ASN A 6 4.73 -3.79 -73.59
N GLY A 7 4.84 -4.20 -72.32
CA GLY A 7 3.83 -5.07 -71.71
C GLY A 7 4.12 -5.52 -70.29
N ARG A 8 4.64 -4.63 -69.42
CA ARG A 8 4.72 -4.90 -67.98
C ARG A 8 3.31 -4.99 -67.39
N ARG A 9 2.89 -6.17 -66.96
CA ARG A 9 1.83 -6.32 -65.96
C ARG A 9 2.49 -6.43 -64.59
N ALA A 10 2.76 -5.28 -63.99
CA ALA A 10 2.92 -5.21 -62.53
C ALA A 10 1.52 -5.26 -61.93
N GLY A 11 1.25 -6.27 -61.09
CA GLY A 11 0.02 -6.33 -60.32
C GLY A 11 -0.10 -5.11 -59.39
N PRO A 12 -1.31 -4.74 -58.97
CA PRO A 12 -1.51 -3.66 -58.00
C PRO A 12 -0.66 -3.94 -56.76
N ALA A 13 0.22 -3.01 -56.39
CA ALA A 13 0.93 -3.08 -55.13
C ALA A 13 -0.11 -3.00 -54.01
N GLU A 14 -0.25 -4.06 -53.23
CA GLU A 14 -1.13 -4.05 -52.07
C GLU A 14 -0.65 -2.96 -51.09
N PRO A 15 -1.55 -2.10 -50.57
CA PRO A 15 -1.17 -1.06 -49.64
C PRO A 15 -0.70 -1.70 -48.33
N MET A 16 0.59 -1.55 -48.03
CA MET A 16 1.17 -1.98 -46.77
C MET A 16 0.54 -1.16 -45.64
N ALA A 17 -0.20 -1.81 -44.74
CA ALA A 17 -0.70 -1.16 -43.54
C ALA A 17 0.45 -0.98 -42.56
N GLU A 18 0.93 0.25 -42.38
CA GLU A 18 1.82 0.59 -41.28
C GLU A 18 1.07 0.48 -39.96
N ILE A 19 1.60 -0.29 -39.00
CA ILE A 19 1.09 -0.33 -37.64
C ILE A 19 1.61 0.92 -36.91
N ASN A 20 0.69 1.77 -36.45
CA ASN A 20 1.04 2.90 -35.60
C ASN A 20 1.55 2.42 -34.24
N MET A 21 2.87 2.50 -34.01
CA MET A 21 3.48 2.09 -32.74
C MET A 21 3.31 3.12 -31.62
N ILE A 22 3.11 4.41 -31.96
CA ILE A 22 3.05 5.52 -30.97
C ILE A 22 1.96 5.28 -29.90
N PRO A 23 0.70 4.94 -30.25
CA PRO A 23 -0.32 4.65 -29.24
C PRO A 23 -0.05 3.35 -28.47
N LEU A 24 0.61 2.38 -29.10
CA LEU A 24 0.90 1.08 -28.48
C LEU A 24 1.95 1.21 -27.36
N VAL A 25 2.99 2.03 -27.59
CA VAL A 25 4.05 2.28 -26.60
C VAL A 25 3.51 2.98 -25.35
N ASP A 26 2.56 3.91 -25.51
CA ASP A 26 1.93 4.61 -24.39
C ASP A 26 1.22 3.64 -23.43
N VAL A 27 0.38 2.75 -23.98
CA VAL A 27 -0.31 1.72 -23.20
C VAL A 27 0.69 0.78 -22.50
N MET A 28 1.75 0.36 -23.19
CA MET A 28 2.78 -0.50 -22.59
C MET A 28 3.53 0.21 -21.46
N LEU A 29 3.84 1.52 -21.62
CA LEU A 29 4.49 2.33 -20.60
C LEU A 29 3.61 2.52 -19.37
N VAL A 30 2.31 2.79 -19.57
CA VAL A 30 1.33 2.88 -18.47
C VAL A 30 1.29 1.59 -17.65
N LEU A 31 1.23 0.43 -18.32
CA LEU A 31 1.25 -0.87 -17.63
C LEU A 31 2.57 -1.08 -16.85
N LEU A 32 3.72 -0.71 -17.43
CA LEU A 32 5.02 -0.81 -16.77
C LEU A 32 5.09 0.06 -15.52
N VAL A 33 4.60 1.30 -15.58
CA VAL A 33 4.55 2.22 -14.44
C VAL A 33 3.66 1.67 -13.32
N ILE A 34 2.50 1.09 -13.65
CA ILE A 34 1.62 0.45 -12.67
C ILE A 34 2.35 -0.70 -11.94
N PHE A 35 3.09 -1.55 -12.67
CA PHE A 35 3.87 -2.63 -12.08
C PHE A 35 5.00 -2.12 -11.17
N ILE A 36 5.72 -1.07 -11.59
CA ILE A 36 6.79 -0.44 -10.79
C ILE A 36 6.24 0.11 -9.48
N ILE A 37 5.08 0.77 -9.51
CA ILE A 37 4.48 1.39 -8.32
C ILE A 37 3.90 0.36 -7.34
N THR A 38 3.36 -0.76 -7.84
CA THR A 38 2.75 -1.79 -6.98
C THR A 38 3.77 -2.74 -6.33
N ALA A 39 4.94 -2.94 -6.94
CA ALA A 39 6.02 -3.77 -6.38
C ALA A 39 6.52 -3.39 -4.96
N PRO A 40 6.81 -2.12 -4.62
CA PRO A 40 7.30 -1.75 -3.28
C PRO A 40 6.25 -1.93 -2.17
N LEU A 41 4.96 -2.02 -2.51
CA LEU A 41 3.90 -2.28 -1.53
C LEU A 41 3.97 -3.70 -0.96
N MET A 42 4.60 -4.64 -1.68
CA MET A 42 4.78 -6.03 -1.23
C MET A 42 5.92 -6.19 -0.21
N GLN A 43 6.75 -5.16 0.03
CA GLN A 43 7.93 -5.25 0.89
C GLN A 43 7.74 -4.61 2.28
N GLN A 44 6.55 -4.10 2.61
CA GLN A 44 6.27 -3.48 3.91
C GLN A 44 5.85 -4.52 4.97
N ALA A 45 6.67 -5.56 5.15
CA ALA A 45 6.64 -6.36 6.38
C ALA A 45 7.68 -5.74 7.34
N VAL A 46 7.33 -4.62 7.96
CA VAL A 46 8.16 -4.03 9.02
C VAL A 46 8.09 -4.99 10.22
N ALA A 47 9.15 -5.75 10.46
CA ALA A 47 9.34 -6.46 11.71
C ALA A 47 9.52 -5.41 12.82
N VAL A 48 8.43 -5.08 13.50
CA VAL A 48 8.52 -4.17 14.65
C VAL A 48 8.85 -4.99 15.88
N ASP A 49 10.09 -4.88 16.35
CA ASP A 49 10.47 -5.33 17.68
C ASP A 49 9.74 -4.48 18.71
N LEU A 50 8.87 -5.11 19.52
CA LEU A 50 8.18 -4.41 20.58
C LEU A 50 9.14 -4.18 21.76
N PRO A 51 9.32 -2.93 22.22
CA PRO A 51 10.11 -2.66 23.41
C PRO A 51 9.47 -3.35 24.61
N GLN A 52 10.24 -4.18 25.31
CA GLN A 52 9.84 -4.79 26.58
C GLN A 52 9.73 -3.69 27.65
N VAL A 53 8.53 -3.13 27.82
CA VAL A 53 8.25 -2.15 28.87
C VAL A 53 8.21 -2.89 30.20
N SER A 54 9.29 -2.77 30.97
CA SER A 54 9.34 -3.23 32.35
C SER A 54 8.22 -2.52 33.14
N ALA A 55 7.38 -3.30 33.82
CA ALA A 55 6.14 -2.89 34.49
C ALA A 55 6.29 -1.81 35.60
N SER A 56 7.47 -1.24 35.78
CA SER A 56 7.77 -0.21 36.79
C SER A 56 7.49 1.23 36.33
N ALA A 57 7.16 1.47 35.05
CA ALA A 57 6.89 2.81 34.51
C ALA A 57 5.39 3.10 34.30
N LEU A 58 4.50 2.43 35.04
CA LEU A 58 3.04 2.50 34.87
C LEU A 58 2.38 3.76 35.48
N GLU A 59 3.16 4.76 35.89
CA GLU A 59 2.64 5.98 36.54
C GLU A 59 2.36 7.13 35.56
N ASP A 60 2.83 7.05 34.30
CA ASP A 60 2.72 8.16 33.33
C ASP A 60 1.92 7.80 32.06
N LYS A 61 0.80 7.09 32.27
CA LYS A 61 -0.08 6.50 31.24
C LYS A 61 -0.38 7.37 30.02
N PRO A 62 -0.62 8.69 30.10
CA PRO A 62 -0.99 9.50 28.93
C PRO A 62 0.20 9.81 28.00
N ARG A 63 1.41 9.91 28.55
CA ARG A 63 2.60 10.34 27.78
C ARG A 63 3.19 9.22 26.94
N VAL A 64 3.25 8.01 27.51
CA VAL A 64 3.74 6.81 26.82
C VAL A 64 2.85 6.43 25.65
N LEU A 65 1.53 6.59 25.78
CA LEU A 65 0.58 6.30 24.69
C LEU A 65 0.75 7.28 23.51
N ARG A 66 0.98 8.57 23.78
CA ARG A 66 1.21 9.57 22.71
C ARG A 66 2.56 9.40 22.01
N ALA A 67 3.61 9.02 22.75
CA ALA A 67 4.92 8.76 22.15
C ALA A 67 4.91 7.53 21.25
N ALA A 68 4.21 6.46 21.65
CA ALA A 68 4.04 5.26 20.83
C ALA A 68 3.13 5.49 19.61
N ALA A 69 2.16 6.39 19.72
CA ALA A 69 1.25 6.73 18.62
C ALA A 69 1.91 7.64 17.56
N ALA A 70 2.87 8.49 17.94
CA ALA A 70 3.54 9.39 17.02
C ALA A 70 4.54 8.70 16.08
N ASP A 71 5.04 7.52 16.45
CA ASP A 71 6.08 6.79 15.71
C ASP A 71 5.52 5.78 14.69
N ARG A 72 4.22 5.44 14.79
CA ARG A 72 3.54 4.51 13.87
C ARG A 72 2.44 5.22 13.10
N ALA A 73 2.38 4.94 11.79
CA ALA A 73 1.29 5.40 10.92
C ALA A 73 -0.08 4.79 11.28
N ASP A 74 -0.11 3.72 12.10
CA ASP A 74 -1.33 3.05 12.54
C ASP A 74 -1.24 2.40 13.94
N PRO A 75 -1.65 3.16 14.97
CA PRO A 75 -1.83 2.76 16.34
C PRO A 75 -2.69 1.53 16.69
N GLU A 76 -2.19 0.33 16.95
CA GLU A 76 -3.06 -0.75 17.48
C GLU A 76 -2.89 -0.95 18.99
N LEU A 77 -3.98 -0.74 19.75
CA LEU A 77 -4.03 -0.99 21.19
C LEU A 77 -4.52 -2.42 21.48
N GLN A 78 -3.64 -3.28 21.99
CA GLN A 78 -3.99 -4.63 22.42
C GLN A 78 -4.47 -4.63 23.88
N LEU A 79 -5.73 -5.00 24.08
CA LEU A 79 -6.38 -5.13 25.39
C LEU A 79 -6.44 -6.61 25.78
N TYR A 80 -5.64 -7.00 26.78
CA TYR A 80 -5.72 -8.33 27.36
C TYR A 80 -6.91 -8.42 28.33
N ALA A 81 -7.91 -9.23 28.00
CA ALA A 81 -9.15 -9.29 28.75
C ALA A 81 -9.03 -10.25 29.95
N ASP A 82 -8.68 -9.72 31.13
CA ASP A 82 -8.79 -10.47 32.39
C ASP A 82 -10.26 -10.48 32.86
N ARG A 83 -10.79 -11.66 33.20
CA ARG A 83 -12.15 -11.87 33.76
C ARG A 83 -12.41 -11.09 35.06
N ARG A 84 -11.36 -10.58 35.72
CA ARG A 84 -11.45 -9.76 36.93
C ARG A 84 -11.55 -8.26 36.68
N THR A 85 -11.37 -7.81 35.44
CA THR A 85 -11.34 -6.37 35.12
C THR A 85 -12.75 -5.80 35.12
N ALA A 86 -12.96 -4.70 35.86
CA ALA A 86 -14.24 -4.02 35.85
C ALA A 86 -14.49 -3.38 34.49
N TYR A 87 -15.70 -3.57 33.94
CA TYR A 87 -16.10 -3.01 32.63
C TYR A 87 -15.89 -1.48 32.55
N GLU A 88 -16.08 -0.77 33.65
CA GLU A 88 -15.86 0.68 33.76
C GLU A 88 -14.41 1.10 33.44
N GLN A 89 -13.43 0.29 33.86
CA GLN A 89 -12.01 0.55 33.60
C GLN A 89 -11.66 0.31 32.13
N VAL A 90 -12.28 -0.69 31.51
CA VAL A 90 -12.14 -0.97 30.07
C VAL A 90 -12.72 0.20 29.25
N ALA A 91 -13.91 0.68 29.63
CA ALA A 91 -14.55 1.81 28.96
C ALA A 91 -13.71 3.10 29.04
N ARG A 92 -13.11 3.41 30.21
CA ARG A 92 -12.20 4.54 30.37
C ARG A 92 -10.95 4.43 29.51
N LEU A 93 -10.41 3.23 29.36
CA LEU A 93 -9.22 2.98 28.56
C LEU A 93 -9.51 3.14 27.05
N ILE A 94 -10.66 2.65 26.59
CA ILE A 94 -11.13 2.84 25.21
C ILE A 94 -11.33 4.33 24.90
N ALA A 95 -11.94 5.09 25.83
CA ALA A 95 -12.12 6.53 25.66
C ALA A 95 -10.78 7.28 25.59
N ALA A 96 -9.82 6.93 26.44
CA ALA A 96 -8.48 7.53 26.41
C ALA A 96 -7.68 7.15 25.15
N ALA A 97 -7.87 5.94 24.63
CA ALA A 97 -7.25 5.49 23.39
C ALA A 97 -7.78 6.26 22.17
N GLN A 98 -9.09 6.49 22.12
CA GLN A 98 -9.72 7.29 21.06
C GLN A 98 -9.28 8.76 21.10
N ASP A 99 -9.17 9.37 22.29
CA ASP A 99 -8.64 10.74 22.46
C ASP A 99 -7.16 10.86 22.02
N ALA A 100 -6.40 9.76 22.15
CA ALA A 100 -5.03 9.66 21.67
C ALA A 100 -4.90 9.37 20.15
N GLY A 101 -6.01 9.23 19.42
CA GLY A 101 -6.02 8.95 17.98
C GLY A 101 -5.81 7.48 17.61
N LEU A 102 -5.94 6.55 18.57
CA LEU A 102 -5.84 5.11 18.32
C LEU A 102 -7.17 4.59 17.77
N ALA A 103 -7.22 4.41 16.45
CA ALA A 103 -8.43 3.99 15.74
C ALA A 103 -8.68 2.48 15.81
N ARG A 104 -7.66 1.67 16.14
CA ARG A 104 -7.75 0.21 16.19
C ARG A 104 -7.47 -0.32 17.59
N ILE A 105 -8.44 -1.09 18.10
CA ILE A 105 -8.39 -1.72 19.42
C ILE A 105 -8.65 -3.22 19.21
N ALA A 106 -7.68 -4.06 19.56
CA ALA A 106 -7.81 -5.50 19.51
C ALA A 106 -7.92 -6.07 20.92
N PHE A 107 -8.89 -6.96 21.14
CA PHE A 107 -9.02 -7.69 22.39
C PHE A 107 -8.31 -9.04 22.25
N VAL A 108 -7.38 -9.32 23.16
CA VAL A 108 -6.64 -10.59 23.22
C VAL A 108 -7.08 -11.32 24.49
N SER A 109 -7.51 -12.58 24.35
CA SER A 109 -8.06 -13.41 25.44
C SER A 109 -7.01 -14.29 26.11
#